data_AF-X1MBB9-F1
#
_entry.id   AF-X1MBB9-F1
#
_cell.length_a   1.000
_cell.length_b   1.000
_cell.length_c   1.000
_cell.angle_alpha   90.00
_cell.angle_beta   90.00
_cell.angle_gamma   90.00
#
_symmetry.space_group_name_H-M   'P 1'
#
loop_
_entity.id
_entity.type
_entity.pdbx_description
1 polymer ?
#
loop_
_entity_poly.entity_id
_entity_poly.type
_entity_poly.pdbx_seq_one_letter_code
_entity_poly.pdbx_strand_id
1 'polypeptide(L)'
;GKTEEAINAHQKLVEISPGWSWALGRTYALTGQIEKAEEILSEIEKMKARTWWIHARIVMYAALGMNDEAFKWLEHDPLHAFTAWIAVQPEGENLRKDPRFQDFLARLNLPN
;
A
#
# COMPACT_ATOMS: atom_id res chain seq x y z
N GLY A 1 -16.40 5.23 -17.55
CA GLY A 1 -16.58 6.05 -16.31
C GLY A 1 -15.24 6.30 -15.64
N LYS A 2 -15.13 7.25 -14.69
CA LYS A 2 -13.83 7.61 -14.05
C LYS A 2 -13.02 6.41 -13.51
N THR A 3 -13.71 5.32 -13.15
CA THR A 3 -13.13 4.03 -12.75
C THR A 3 -12.31 3.34 -13.86
N GLU A 4 -12.87 3.21 -15.07
CA GLU A 4 -12.19 2.53 -16.20
C GLU A 4 -10.99 3.35 -16.68
N GLU A 5 -11.10 4.68 -16.65
CA GLU A 5 -9.98 5.58 -16.96
C GLU A 5 -8.83 5.40 -15.97
N ALA A 6 -9.13 5.30 -14.67
CA ALA A 6 -8.12 5.06 -13.63
C ALA A 6 -7.43 3.70 -13.80
N ILE A 7 -8.18 2.65 -14.14
CA ILE A 7 -7.62 1.31 -14.39
C ILE A 7 -6.71 1.35 -15.63
N ASN A 8 -7.19 1.90 -16.73
CA ASN A 8 -6.42 1.96 -17.98
C ASN A 8 -5.14 2.79 -17.84
N ALA A 9 -5.19 3.89 -17.08
CA ALA A 9 -4.01 4.71 -16.80
C ALA A 9 -2.96 3.91 -16.00
N HIS A 10 -3.38 3.18 -14.97
CA HIS A 10 -2.47 2.36 -14.16
C HIS A 10 -1.95 1.13 -14.91
N GLN A 11 -2.74 0.51 -15.80
CA GLN A 11 -2.25 -0.56 -16.67
C GLN A 11 -1.08 -0.08 -17.53
N LYS A 12 -1.25 1.06 -18.21
CA LYS A 12 -0.16 1.69 -18.99
C LYS A 12 1.05 2.05 -18.13
N LEU A 13 0.83 2.53 -16.91
CA LEU A 13 1.91 2.84 -15.98
C LEU A 13 2.73 1.58 -15.64
N VAL A 14 2.07 0.46 -15.38
CA VAL A 14 2.75 -0.80 -15.03
C VAL A 14 3.52 -1.38 -16.21
N GLU A 15 3.04 -1.21 -17.44
CA GLU A 15 3.78 -1.58 -18.66
C GLU A 15 5.11 -0.82 -18.78
N ILE A 16 5.12 0.46 -18.41
CA ILE A 16 6.31 1.32 -18.48
C ILE A 16 7.20 1.12 -17.24
N SER A 17 6.59 0.92 -16.07
CA SER A 17 7.27 0.83 -14.79
C SER A 17 6.61 -0.24 -13.91
N PRO A 18 7.08 -1.51 -14.01
CA PRO A 18 6.52 -2.61 -13.23
C PRO A 18 6.59 -2.41 -11.71
N GLY A 19 7.49 -1.53 -11.24
CA GLY A 19 7.59 -1.13 -9.83
C GLY A 19 6.33 -0.46 -9.27
N TRP A 20 5.43 0.04 -10.13
CA TRP A 20 4.18 0.69 -9.74
C TRP A 20 2.97 -0.25 -9.75
N SER A 21 3.19 -1.57 -9.81
CA SER A 21 2.12 -2.58 -9.78
C SER A 21 1.16 -2.41 -8.61
N TRP A 22 1.65 -1.96 -7.45
CA TRP A 22 0.83 -1.67 -6.26
C TRP A 22 -0.24 -0.60 -6.49
N ALA A 23 0.00 0.39 -7.37
CA ALA A 23 -0.98 1.43 -7.66
C ALA A 23 -2.15 0.88 -8.50
N LEU A 24 -1.84 -0.03 -9.43
CA LEU A 24 -2.84 -0.77 -10.18
C LEU A 24 -3.62 -1.72 -9.25
N GLY A 25 -2.92 -2.46 -8.39
CA GLY A 25 -3.54 -3.36 -7.41
C GLY A 25 -4.47 -2.62 -6.44
N ARG A 26 -4.05 -1.46 -5.93
CA ARG A 26 -4.92 -0.59 -5.11
C ARG A 26 -6.16 -0.13 -5.88
N THR A 27 -6.00 0.24 -7.15
CA THR A 27 -7.13 0.64 -7.99
C THR A 27 -8.11 -0.51 -8.18
N TYR A 28 -7.61 -1.74 -8.40
CA TYR A 28 -8.45 -2.93 -8.47
C TYR A 28 -9.21 -3.18 -7.16
N ALA A 29 -8.54 -3.09 -6.01
CA ALA A 29 -9.18 -3.28 -4.71
C ALA A 29 -10.29 -2.26 -4.47
N LEU A 30 -10.02 -0.96 -4.70
CA LEU A 30 -11.00 0.12 -4.50
C LEU A 30 -12.19 0.07 -5.49
N THR A 31 -12.04 -0.64 -6.61
CA THR A 31 -13.07 -0.76 -7.64
C THR A 31 -13.79 -2.11 -7.59
N GLY A 32 -13.55 -2.91 -6.56
CA GLY A 32 -14.21 -4.20 -6.33
C GLY A 32 -13.63 -5.38 -7.12
N GLN A 33 -12.53 -5.18 -7.86
CA GLN A 33 -11.83 -6.24 -8.59
C GLN A 33 -10.83 -6.96 -7.67
N ILE A 34 -11.35 -7.56 -6.60
CA ILE A 34 -10.54 -8.12 -5.50
C ILE A 34 -9.56 -9.18 -6.00
N GLU A 35 -10.01 -10.13 -6.83
CA GLU A 35 -9.15 -11.20 -7.37
C GLU A 35 -7.90 -10.64 -8.08
N LYS A 36 -8.06 -9.61 -8.92
CA LYS A 36 -6.93 -8.97 -9.63
C LYS A 36 -5.99 -8.21 -8.68
N ALA A 37 -6.53 -7.66 -7.59
CA ALA A 37 -5.72 -7.00 -6.58
C ALA A 37 -4.90 -8.04 -5.78
N GLU A 38 -5.49 -9.18 -5.45
CA GLU A 38 -4.80 -10.30 -4.79
C GLU A 38 -3.70 -10.91 -5.67
N GLU A 39 -3.93 -11.05 -6.98
CA GLU A 39 -2.88 -11.48 -7.93
C GLU A 39 -1.66 -10.56 -7.88
N ILE A 40 -1.87 -9.24 -7.92
CA ILE A 40 -0.79 -8.26 -7.82
C ILE A 40 -0.09 -8.33 -6.46
N LEU A 41 -0.84 -8.50 -5.37
CA LEU A 41 -0.26 -8.66 -4.04
C LEU A 41 0.65 -9.90 -3.99
N SER A 42 0.20 -11.05 -4.52
CA SER A 42 1.00 -12.27 -4.61
C SER A 42 2.32 -12.05 -5.35
N GLU A 43 2.33 -11.28 -6.45
CA GLU A 43 3.58 -10.94 -7.14
C GLU A 43 4.48 -10.01 -6.31
N ILE A 44 3.90 -9.04 -5.60
CA ILE A 44 4.65 -8.15 -4.70
C ILE A 44 5.27 -8.93 -3.52
N GLU A 45 4.56 -9.93 -2.99
CA GLU A 45 5.04 -10.77 -1.89
C GLU A 45 6.31 -11.54 -2.23
N LYS A 46 6.46 -11.95 -3.50
CA LYS A 46 7.67 -12.62 -4.01
C LYS A 46 8.90 -11.69 -4.09
N MET A 47 8.71 -10.38 -4.13
CA MET A 47 9.80 -9.42 -4.28
C MET A 47 10.60 -9.30 -2.98
N LYS A 48 11.93 -9.15 -3.05
CA LYS A 48 12.73 -8.93 -1.83
C LYS A 48 12.22 -7.69 -1.08
N ALA A 49 12.02 -7.80 0.23
CA ALA A 49 11.60 -6.72 1.12
C ALA A 49 12.66 -5.60 1.18
N ARG A 50 12.59 -4.70 0.20
CA ARG A 50 13.31 -3.42 0.15
C ARG A 50 12.31 -2.31 0.39
N THR A 51 12.77 -1.11 0.74
CA THR A 51 11.95 0.07 1.09
C THR A 51 10.72 0.25 0.17
N TRP A 52 10.91 0.16 -1.15
CA TRP A 52 9.84 0.31 -2.13
C TRP A 52 8.81 -0.83 -2.11
N TRP A 53 9.27 -2.09 -2.02
CA TRP A 53 8.39 -3.25 -1.97
C TRP A 53 7.72 -3.44 -0.61
N ILE A 54 8.31 -2.89 0.46
CA ILE A 54 7.66 -2.81 1.78
C ILE A 54 6.52 -1.79 1.73
N HIS A 55 6.74 -0.61 1.15
CA HIS A 55 5.67 0.35 0.89
C HIS A 55 4.55 -0.28 0.05
N ALA A 56 4.89 -0.94 -1.06
CA ALA A 56 3.93 -1.64 -1.91
C ALA A 56 3.06 -2.64 -1.12
N ARG A 57 3.66 -3.44 -0.24
CA ARG A 57 2.93 -4.38 0.64
C ARG A 57 1.96 -3.67 1.57
N ILE A 58 2.41 -2.64 2.29
CA ILE A 58 1.56 -1.88 3.22
C ILE A 58 0.33 -1.34 2.49
N VAL A 59 0.54 -0.72 1.33
CA VAL A 59 -0.54 -0.16 0.52
C VAL A 59 -1.52 -1.24 0.05
N MET A 60 -1.03 -2.36 -0.44
CA MET A 60 -1.87 -3.44 -0.96
C MET A 60 -2.69 -4.12 0.15
N TYR A 61 -2.07 -4.46 1.28
CA TYR A 61 -2.81 -5.04 2.41
C TYR A 61 -3.86 -4.06 2.94
N ALA A 62 -3.53 -2.77 3.07
CA ALA A 62 -4.48 -1.75 3.51
C ALA A 62 -5.65 -1.55 2.52
N ALA A 63 -5.38 -1.63 1.21
CA ALA A 63 -6.40 -1.51 0.17
C ALA A 63 -7.35 -2.71 0.14
N LEU A 64 -6.85 -3.90 0.46
CA LEU A 64 -7.62 -5.14 0.59
C LEU A 64 -8.31 -5.28 1.96
N GLY A 65 -8.13 -4.32 2.87
CA GLY A 65 -8.68 -4.36 4.23
C GLY A 65 -7.97 -5.33 5.18
N MET A 66 -6.82 -5.88 4.78
CA MET A 66 -5.97 -6.77 5.57
C MET A 66 -5.06 -5.96 6.51
N ASN A 67 -5.68 -5.15 7.37
CA ASN A 67 -4.96 -4.15 8.20
C ASN A 67 -3.91 -4.79 9.11
N ASP A 68 -4.13 -6.00 9.62
CA ASP A 68 -3.16 -6.67 10.49
C ASP A 68 -1.82 -6.94 9.77
N GLU A 69 -1.87 -7.39 8.52
CA GLU A 69 -0.67 -7.56 7.71
C GLU A 69 -0.05 -6.22 7.32
N ALA A 70 -0.88 -5.21 7.03
CA ALA A 70 -0.39 -3.86 6.77
C ALA A 70 0.40 -3.30 7.97
N PHE A 71 -0.09 -3.47 9.20
CA PHE A 71 0.61 -3.05 10.42
C PHE A 71 1.90 -3.83 10.66
N LYS A 72 1.95 -5.14 10.38
CA LYS A 72 3.20 -5.91 10.46
C LYS A 72 4.30 -5.35 9.56
N TRP A 73 3.94 -4.90 8.35
CA TRP A 73 4.88 -4.27 7.43
C TRP A 73 5.18 -2.81 7.78
N LEU A 74 4.21 -2.10 8.35
CA LEU A 74 4.36 -0.71 8.79
C LEU A 74 5.34 -0.60 9.98
N GLU A 75 5.30 -1.59 10.88
CA GLU A 75 6.16 -1.69 12.06
C GLU A 75 7.42 -2.54 11.83
N HIS A 76 7.72 -2.89 10.57
CA HIS A 76 8.88 -3.71 10.24
C HIS A 76 10.19 -3.00 10.59
N ASP A 77 11.13 -3.73 11.18
CA ASP A 77 12.48 -3.26 11.54
C ASP A 77 13.50 -3.77 10.51
N PRO A 78 14.32 -2.89 9.88
CA PRO A 78 14.45 -1.45 10.11
C PRO A 78 13.25 -0.65 9.61
N LEU A 79 12.83 0.34 10.39
CA LEU A 79 11.80 1.29 9.99
C LEU A 79 12.22 2.03 8.71
N HIS A 80 11.38 1.97 7.69
CA HIS A 80 11.70 2.49 6.36
C HIS A 80 11.13 3.89 6.12
N ALA A 81 11.88 4.78 5.47
CA ALA A 81 11.47 6.17 5.22
C ALA A 81 10.09 6.33 4.54
N PHE A 82 9.67 5.37 3.70
CA PHE A 82 8.35 5.42 3.05
C PHE A 82 7.18 5.05 3.97
N THR A 83 7.41 4.50 5.17
CA THR A 83 6.32 4.25 6.14
C THR A 83 5.72 5.56 6.65
N ALA A 84 6.52 6.64 6.72
CA ALA A 84 6.02 7.98 7.05
C ALA A 84 5.02 8.51 6.02
N TRP A 85 5.13 8.12 4.74
CA TRP A 85 4.17 8.55 3.71
C TRP A 85 2.78 7.97 3.92
N ILE A 86 2.66 6.79 4.54
CA ILE A 86 1.37 6.22 4.93
C ILE A 86 0.62 7.15 5.89
N ALA A 87 1.32 7.98 6.68
CA ALA A 87 0.69 8.95 7.55
C ALA A 87 0.00 10.11 6.80
N VAL A 88 0.41 10.43 5.58
CA VAL A 88 -0.08 11.62 4.86
C VAL A 88 -0.81 11.29 3.56
N GLN A 89 -0.50 10.17 2.92
CA GLN A 89 -1.02 9.85 1.60
C GLN A 89 -2.40 9.15 1.66
N PRO A 90 -3.22 9.21 0.59
CA PRO A 90 -4.53 8.55 0.52
C PRO A 90 -4.49 7.03 0.73
N GLU A 91 -3.36 6.39 0.46
CA GLU A 91 -3.12 4.97 0.65
C GLU A 91 -3.25 4.54 2.12
N GLY A 92 -2.90 5.42 3.05
CA GLY A 92 -2.99 5.15 4.49
C GLY A 92 -4.31 5.52 5.13
N GLU A 93 -5.32 5.98 4.37
CA GLU A 93 -6.58 6.45 4.96
C GLU A 93 -7.29 5.37 5.79
N ASN A 94 -7.26 4.12 5.32
CA ASN A 94 -7.83 2.98 6.06
C ASN A 94 -7.06 2.72 7.35
N LEU A 95 -5.73 2.78 7.31
CA LEU A 95 -4.89 2.54 8.50
C LEU A 95 -5.03 3.66 9.52
N ARG A 96 -5.16 4.92 9.09
CA ARG A 96 -5.37 6.08 9.98
C ARG A 96 -6.64 6.00 10.83
N LYS A 97 -7.63 5.21 10.40
CA LYS A 97 -8.87 4.97 11.16
C LYS A 97 -8.72 3.89 12.23
N ASP A 98 -7.65 3.11 12.18
CA ASP A 98 -7.34 2.07 13.16
C ASP A 98 -6.67 2.67 14.41
N PRO A 99 -7.10 2.36 15.63
CA PRO A 99 -6.51 2.88 16.86
C PRO A 99 -4.99 2.66 16.97
N ARG A 100 -4.48 1.54 16.41
CA ARG A 100 -3.04 1.20 16.41
C ARG A 100 -2.19 2.21 15.64
N PHE A 101 -2.79 3.01 14.76
CA PHE A 101 -2.07 4.02 13.99
C PHE A 101 -1.51 5.13 14.87
N GLN A 102 -2.20 5.50 15.95
CA GLN A 102 -1.70 6.50 16.89
C GLN A 102 -0.46 6.01 17.63
N ASP A 103 -0.44 4.73 18.03
CA ASP A 103 0.72 4.09 18.65
C ASP A 103 1.90 3.99 17.68
N PHE A 104 1.64 3.79 16.39
CA PHE A 104 2.65 3.84 15.34
C PHE A 104 3.24 5.26 15.22
N LEU A 105 2.41 6.30 15.13
CA LEU A 105 2.88 7.69 15.05
C LEU A 105 3.72 8.11 16.25
N ALA A 106 3.32 7.71 17.46
CA ALA A 106 4.08 7.98 18.69
C ALA A 106 5.49 7.39 18.63
N ARG A 107 5.65 6.21 18.01
CA ARG A 107 6.96 5.56 17.83
C ARG A 107 7.84 6.22 16.77
N LEU A 108 7.26 6.98 15.84
CA LEU A 108 8.02 7.70 14.81
C LEU A 108 8.78 8.92 15.36
N ASN A 109 8.53 9.35 16.61
CA ASN A 109 9.16 10.53 17.23
C ASN A 109 9.20 11.76 16.30
N LEU A 110 8.14 11.98 15.51
CA LEU A 110 8.08 13.12 14.60
C LEU A 110 8.01 14.42 15.44
N PRO A 111 8.89 15.40 15.19
CA PRO A 111 8.78 16.70 15.85
C PRO A 111 7.48 17.38 15.40
N ASN A 112 6.80 18.02 16.36
CA ASN A 112 5.64 18.88 16.10
C ASN A 112 5.98 20.01 15.12
#